data_AF-A0A7K2P7U5-F1
#
_entry.id   AF-A0A7K2P7U5-F1
#
_cell.length_a   1.000
_cell.length_b   1.000
_cell.length_c   1.000
_cell.angle_alpha   90.00
_cell.angle_beta   90.00
_cell.angle_gamma   90.00
#
_symmetry.space_group_name_H-M   'P 1'
#
loop_
_entity.id
_entity.type
_entity.pdbx_description
1 polymer ?
#
loop_
_entity_poly.entity_id
_entity_poly.type
_entity_poly.pdbx_seq_one_letter_code
_entity_poly.pdbx_strand_id
1 'polypeptide(L)'
;PAVTVVAMVLGWAAVLVLPVVLRLPYAAGLVAHAVVVAAALFFAAWSGLADKRLSPPSLTALLLALVTSVGLALVSLASEPATIAVLVTLTVLFAAAGLRPGPAPFTAPAALCHATALACAIGASAGRPPHHTALLVLAVPAVAALIASRTGGSRVTVPVEVAGAAAGLLALALAAPEPPMLALVLSLCGAVTAATALRPERRAAGWAAAALFLLATWVRL
;
A
#
# COMPACT_ATOMS: atom_id res chain seq x y z
N PRO A 1 12.10 -27.62 -8.02
CA PRO A 1 11.61 -26.39 -7.36
C PRO A 1 12.75 -25.52 -6.77
N ALA A 2 13.70 -26.10 -6.01
CA ALA A 2 14.81 -25.35 -5.42
C ALA A 2 15.74 -24.70 -6.46
N VAL A 3 16.08 -25.42 -7.54
CA VAL A 3 16.91 -24.90 -8.64
C VAL A 3 16.27 -23.67 -9.31
N THR A 4 14.95 -23.67 -9.49
CA THR A 4 14.21 -22.57 -10.10
C THR A 4 14.21 -21.32 -9.21
N VAL A 5 14.07 -21.50 -7.89
CA VAL A 5 14.14 -20.40 -6.90
C VAL A 5 15.54 -19.81 -6.85
N VAL A 6 16.58 -20.66 -6.82
CA VAL A 6 17.98 -20.21 -6.80
C VAL A 6 18.32 -19.45 -8.08
N ALA A 7 17.95 -19.99 -9.25
CA ALA A 7 18.14 -19.31 -10.54
C ALA A 7 17.42 -17.95 -10.58
N MET A 8 16.21 -17.87 -10.02
CA MET A 8 15.44 -16.62 -9.93
C MET A 8 16.13 -15.58 -9.04
N VAL A 9 16.63 -15.99 -7.86
CA VAL A 9 17.35 -15.09 -6.93
C VAL A 9 18.67 -14.61 -7.52
N LEU A 10 19.42 -15.49 -8.19
CA LEU A 10 20.65 -15.12 -8.89
C LEU A 10 20.39 -14.18 -10.06
N GLY A 11 19.36 -14.46 -10.88
CA GLY A 11 18.96 -13.58 -11.97
C GLY A 11 18.52 -12.20 -11.46
N TRP A 12 17.76 -12.17 -10.37
CA TRP A 12 17.37 -10.94 -9.69
C TRP A 12 18.57 -10.14 -9.19
N ALA A 13 19.52 -10.78 -8.51
CA ALA A 13 20.73 -10.15 -8.01
C ALA A 13 21.59 -9.59 -9.15
N ALA A 14 21.75 -10.35 -10.25
CA ALA A 14 22.47 -9.91 -11.43
C ALA A 14 21.84 -8.65 -12.03
N VAL A 15 20.51 -8.62 -12.18
CA VAL A 15 19.81 -7.47 -12.75
C VAL A 15 19.89 -6.22 -11.86
N LEU A 16 19.93 -6.37 -10.52
CA LEU A 16 20.11 -5.22 -9.62
C LEU A 16 21.52 -4.63 -9.65
N VAL A 17 22.53 -5.48 -9.85
CA VAL A 17 23.94 -5.06 -9.91
C VAL A 17 24.29 -4.46 -11.28
N LEU A 18 23.60 -4.89 -12.34
CA LEU A 18 23.89 -4.52 -13.72
C LEU A 18 23.90 -2.99 -13.98
N PRO A 19 22.92 -2.18 -13.53
CA PRO A 19 22.93 -0.73 -13.71
C PRO A 19 24.11 -0.03 -13.02
N VAL A 20 24.53 -0.56 -11.87
CA VAL A 20 25.64 -0.02 -11.07
C VAL A 20 26.97 -0.28 -11.79
N VAL A 21 27.15 -1.49 -12.33
CA VAL A 21 28.36 -1.87 -13.07
C VAL A 21 28.49 -1.10 -14.38
N LEU A 22 27.38 -0.93 -15.09
CA LEU A 22 27.32 -0.16 -16.35
C LEU A 22 27.30 1.35 -16.15
N ARG A 23 27.31 1.84 -14.89
CA ARG A 23 27.23 3.26 -14.52
C ARG A 23 26.10 4.01 -15.26
N LEU A 24 24.93 3.37 -15.38
CA LEU A 24 23.81 3.98 -16.09
C LEU A 24 23.37 5.28 -15.41
N PRO A 25 22.86 6.26 -16.19
CA PRO A 25 22.28 7.47 -15.63
C PRO A 25 21.10 7.12 -14.72
N TYR A 26 20.93 7.93 -13.66
CA TYR A 26 19.96 7.71 -12.57
C TYR A 26 18.55 7.33 -13.06
N ALA A 27 18.03 8.03 -14.08
CA ALA A 27 16.72 7.75 -14.65
C ALA A 27 16.62 6.35 -15.30
N ALA A 28 17.66 5.92 -16.01
CA ALA A 28 17.70 4.60 -16.63
C ALA A 28 17.80 3.49 -15.58
N GLY A 29 18.51 3.75 -14.48
CA GLY A 29 18.52 2.88 -13.30
C GLY A 29 17.12 2.69 -12.71
N LEU A 30 16.38 3.78 -12.49
CA LEU A 30 15.00 3.73 -11.98
C LEU A 30 14.07 2.93 -12.89
N VAL A 31 14.13 3.18 -14.20
CA VAL A 31 13.29 2.47 -15.19
C VAL A 31 13.60 0.97 -15.19
N ALA A 32 14.87 0.58 -15.17
CA ALA A 32 15.27 -0.83 -15.12
C ALA A 32 14.68 -1.54 -13.89
N HIS A 33 14.76 -0.91 -12.71
CA HIS A 33 14.18 -1.47 -11.48
C HIS A 33 12.65 -1.53 -11.53
N ALA A 34 11.98 -0.52 -12.10
CA ALA A 34 10.54 -0.55 -12.30
C ALA A 34 10.09 -1.68 -13.23
N VAL A 35 10.85 -1.93 -14.31
CA VAL A 35 10.61 -3.05 -15.23
C VAL A 35 10.78 -4.39 -14.52
N VAL A 36 11.77 -4.53 -13.63
CA VAL A 36 11.96 -5.75 -12.84
C VAL A 36 10.76 -6.02 -11.92
N VAL A 37 10.27 -5.00 -11.23
CA VAL A 37 9.05 -5.12 -10.38
C VAL A 37 7.86 -5.54 -11.23
N ALA A 38 7.63 -4.89 -12.38
CA ALA A 38 6.53 -5.22 -13.28
C ALA A 38 6.64 -6.65 -13.84
N ALA A 39 7.83 -7.07 -14.26
CA ALA A 39 8.08 -8.42 -14.78
C ALA A 39 7.88 -9.50 -13.70
N ALA A 40 8.36 -9.26 -12.47
CA ALA A 40 8.17 -10.18 -11.35
C ALA A 40 6.69 -10.31 -10.95
N LEU A 41 5.96 -9.19 -10.90
CA LEU A 41 4.51 -9.19 -10.66
C LEU A 41 3.74 -9.89 -11.78
N PHE A 42 4.11 -9.65 -13.04
CA PHE A 42 3.52 -10.33 -14.18
C PHE A 42 3.76 -11.84 -14.10
N PHE A 43 4.99 -12.27 -13.81
CA PHE A 43 5.32 -13.70 -13.67
C PHE A 43 4.57 -14.35 -12.50
N ALA A 44 4.50 -13.69 -11.34
CA ALA A 44 3.73 -14.15 -10.19
C ALA A 44 2.22 -14.26 -10.50
N ALA A 45 1.70 -13.29 -11.26
CA ALA A 45 0.31 -13.24 -11.71
C ALA A 45 -0.01 -14.29 -12.78
N TRP A 46 0.93 -14.60 -13.68
CA TRP A 46 0.75 -15.56 -14.78
C TRP A 46 0.88 -17.01 -14.30
N SER A 47 1.88 -17.28 -13.46
CA SER A 47 2.07 -18.60 -12.82
C SER A 47 0.92 -18.98 -11.88
N GLY A 48 0.27 -17.99 -11.24
CA GLY A 48 -0.93 -18.21 -10.42
C GLY A 48 -2.24 -18.43 -11.21
N LEU A 49 -2.27 -18.24 -12.53
CA LEU A 49 -3.44 -18.64 -13.33
C LEU A 49 -3.49 -20.15 -13.58
N ALA A 50 -2.33 -20.81 -13.60
CA ALA A 50 -2.22 -22.25 -13.85
C ALA A 50 -2.56 -23.09 -12.60
N ASP A 51 -2.22 -22.59 -11.41
CA ASP A 51 -2.45 -23.27 -10.14
C ASP A 51 -3.35 -22.45 -9.20
N LYS A 52 -4.42 -23.07 -8.69
CA LYS A 52 -5.36 -22.48 -7.72
C LYS A 52 -4.70 -22.20 -6.34
N ARG A 53 -3.42 -22.54 -6.16
CA ARG A 53 -2.61 -22.34 -4.95
C ARG A 53 -1.34 -21.57 -5.33
N LEU A 54 -0.90 -20.65 -4.47
CA LEU A 54 0.42 -20.01 -4.64
C LEU A 54 1.50 -21.09 -4.64
N SER A 55 2.14 -21.27 -5.79
CA SER A 55 3.30 -22.14 -5.91
C SER A 55 4.51 -21.46 -5.24
N PRO A 56 5.46 -22.22 -4.65
CA PRO A 56 6.67 -21.67 -4.04
C PRO A 56 7.43 -20.64 -4.90
N PRO A 57 7.60 -20.81 -6.23
CA PRO A 57 8.27 -19.82 -7.07
C PRO A 57 7.46 -18.52 -7.29
N SER A 58 6.13 -18.58 -7.22
CA SER A 58 5.26 -17.40 -7.30
C SER A 58 5.41 -16.54 -6.04
N LEU A 59 5.51 -17.19 -4.87
CA LEU A 59 5.73 -16.51 -3.59
C LEU A 59 7.11 -15.82 -3.58
N THR A 60 8.17 -16.51 -4.03
CA THR A 60 9.51 -15.89 -4.09
C THR A 60 9.55 -14.72 -5.07
N ALA A 61 8.90 -14.82 -6.23
CA ALA A 61 8.76 -13.71 -7.17
C ALA A 61 8.07 -12.49 -6.54
N LEU A 62 7.00 -12.72 -5.77
CA LEU A 62 6.26 -11.68 -5.09
C LEU A 62 7.09 -11.01 -3.98
N LEU A 63 7.84 -11.78 -3.19
CA LEU A 63 8.77 -11.23 -2.20
C LEU A 63 9.89 -10.42 -2.85
N LEU A 64 10.46 -10.91 -3.95
CA LEU A 64 11.49 -10.16 -4.70
C LEU A 64 10.93 -8.85 -5.27
N ALA A 65 9.68 -8.86 -5.76
CA ALA A 65 8.98 -7.66 -6.22
C ALA A 65 8.74 -6.65 -5.08
N LEU A 66 8.37 -7.11 -3.88
CA LEU A 66 8.22 -6.28 -2.69
C LEU A 66 9.55 -5.67 -2.23
N VAL A 67 10.60 -6.48 -2.14
CA VAL A 67 11.93 -6.00 -1.73
C VAL A 67 12.47 -4.97 -2.73
N THR A 68 12.27 -5.20 -4.02
CA THR A 68 12.68 -4.24 -5.06
C THR A 68 11.83 -2.99 -5.08
N SER A 69 10.52 -3.07 -4.82
CA SER A 69 9.69 -1.87 -4.76
C SER A 69 10.09 -0.95 -3.59
N VAL A 70 10.46 -1.53 -2.45
CA VAL A 70 10.98 -0.77 -1.30
C VAL A 70 12.32 -0.10 -1.65
N GLY A 71 13.26 -0.85 -2.23
CA GLY A 71 14.54 -0.28 -2.67
C GLY A 71 14.35 0.84 -3.71
N LEU A 72 13.45 0.63 -4.67
CA LEU A 72 13.11 1.60 -5.70
C LEU A 72 12.51 2.88 -5.10
N ALA A 73 11.62 2.74 -4.12
CA ALA A 73 11.06 3.88 -3.40
C ALA A 73 12.17 4.67 -2.69
N LEU A 74 13.05 4.01 -1.94
CA LEU A 74 14.17 4.65 -1.23
C LEU A 74 15.13 5.39 -2.18
N VAL A 75 15.44 4.81 -3.34
CA VAL A 75 16.30 5.46 -4.35
C VAL A 75 15.60 6.65 -5.01
N SER A 76 14.28 6.58 -5.18
CA SER A 76 13.49 7.66 -5.79
C SER A 76 13.45 8.93 -4.94
N LEU A 77 13.62 8.82 -3.60
CA LEU A 77 13.65 9.97 -2.67
C LEU A 77 14.71 11.02 -3.02
N ALA A 78 15.73 10.66 -3.80
CA ALA A 78 16.73 11.61 -4.26
C ALA A 78 16.16 12.70 -5.19
N SER A 79 14.97 12.50 -5.77
CA SER A 79 14.28 13.55 -6.52
C SER A 79 12.76 13.49 -6.37
N GLU A 80 12.17 14.67 -6.17
CA GLU A 80 10.72 14.86 -6.01
C GLU A 80 9.88 14.31 -7.17
N PRO A 81 10.16 14.65 -8.45
CA PRO A 81 9.36 14.13 -9.56
C PRO A 81 9.51 12.62 -9.74
N ALA A 82 10.69 12.06 -9.45
CA ALA A 82 10.89 10.61 -9.52
C ALA A 82 10.12 9.89 -8.41
N THR A 83 10.10 10.45 -7.20
CA THR A 83 9.36 9.88 -6.06
C THR A 83 7.88 9.77 -6.39
N ILE A 84 7.27 10.84 -6.91
CA ILE A 84 5.85 10.86 -7.27
C ILE A 84 5.59 9.85 -8.39
N ALA A 85 6.37 9.86 -9.47
CA ALA A 85 6.18 8.96 -10.60
C ALA A 85 6.31 7.48 -10.20
N VAL A 86 7.33 7.15 -9.39
CA VAL A 86 7.58 5.79 -8.90
C VAL A 86 6.43 5.32 -8.00
N LEU A 87 6.00 6.14 -7.04
CA LEU A 87 4.92 5.78 -6.12
C LEU A 87 3.58 5.60 -6.84
N VAL A 88 3.25 6.46 -7.82
CA VAL A 88 2.07 6.27 -8.69
C VAL A 88 2.17 4.93 -9.43
N THR A 89 3.32 4.67 -10.07
CA THR A 89 3.53 3.46 -10.88
C THR A 89 3.41 2.20 -10.03
N LEU A 90 4.04 2.17 -8.86
CA LEU A 90 3.96 1.04 -7.93
C LEU A 90 2.52 0.82 -7.43
N THR A 91 1.82 1.90 -7.06
CA THR A 91 0.42 1.80 -6.62
C THR A 91 -0.46 1.16 -7.68
N VAL A 92 -0.33 1.60 -8.94
CA VAL A 92 -1.09 1.05 -10.07
C VAL A 92 -0.71 -0.41 -10.34
N LEU A 93 0.58 -0.74 -10.34
CA LEU A 93 1.05 -2.11 -10.58
C LEU A 93 0.56 -3.10 -9.52
N PHE A 94 0.67 -2.75 -8.23
CA PHE A 94 0.19 -3.61 -7.15
C PHE A 94 -1.34 -3.68 -7.10
N ALA A 95 -2.04 -2.58 -7.39
CA ALA A 95 -3.50 -2.59 -7.51
C ALA A 95 -3.99 -3.50 -8.65
N ALA A 96 -3.37 -3.36 -9.84
CA ALA A 96 -3.68 -4.21 -10.99
C ALA A 96 -3.37 -5.69 -10.73
N ALA A 97 -2.25 -5.98 -10.07
CA ALA A 97 -1.93 -7.34 -9.65
C ALA A 97 -2.95 -7.89 -8.63
N GLY A 98 -3.47 -7.05 -7.73
CA GLY A 98 -4.51 -7.39 -6.75
C GLY A 98 -5.89 -7.67 -7.33
N LEU A 99 -6.16 -7.31 -8.59
CA LEU A 99 -7.37 -7.73 -9.29
C LEU A 99 -7.39 -9.24 -9.58
N ARG A 100 -6.26 -9.94 -9.46
CA ARG A 100 -6.17 -11.38 -9.67
C ARG A 100 -6.31 -12.14 -8.35
N PRO A 101 -7.11 -13.22 -8.30
CA PRO A 101 -7.49 -13.89 -7.05
C PRO A 101 -6.33 -14.58 -6.30
N GLY A 102 -5.22 -14.90 -6.97
CA GLY A 102 -4.04 -15.51 -6.37
C GLY A 102 -3.25 -14.54 -5.46
N PRO A 103 -2.60 -13.50 -6.02
CA PRO A 103 -1.69 -12.62 -5.28
C PRO A 103 -2.40 -11.53 -4.44
N ALA A 104 -3.73 -11.38 -4.57
CA ALA A 104 -4.54 -10.35 -3.91
C ALA A 104 -4.30 -10.15 -2.40
N PRO A 105 -4.06 -11.19 -1.57
CA PRO A 105 -3.83 -10.97 -0.13
C PRO A 105 -2.59 -10.15 0.21
N PHE A 106 -1.59 -10.13 -0.69
CA PHE A 106 -0.32 -9.43 -0.47
C PHE A 106 -0.20 -8.16 -1.31
N THR A 107 -0.78 -8.14 -2.51
CA THR A 107 -0.69 -6.98 -3.40
C THR A 107 -1.65 -5.86 -3.01
N ALA A 108 -2.83 -6.19 -2.45
CA ALA A 108 -3.78 -5.19 -1.96
C ALA A 108 -3.23 -4.33 -0.81
N PRO A 109 -2.66 -4.90 0.28
CA PRO A 109 -2.04 -4.08 1.32
C PRO A 109 -0.80 -3.33 0.83
N ALA A 110 0.01 -3.92 -0.07
CA ALA A 110 1.16 -3.24 -0.66
C ALA A 110 0.76 -2.01 -1.49
N ALA A 111 -0.33 -2.10 -2.27
CA ALA A 111 -0.88 -0.98 -3.01
C ALA A 111 -1.35 0.15 -2.08
N LEU A 112 -2.00 -0.19 -0.97
CA LEU A 112 -2.44 0.79 0.04
C LEU A 112 -1.24 1.49 0.70
N CYS A 113 -0.18 0.76 1.03
CA CYS A 113 1.05 1.35 1.56
C CYS A 113 1.75 2.30 0.57
N HIS A 114 1.79 1.95 -0.72
CA HIS A 114 2.35 2.87 -1.73
C HIS A 114 1.44 4.08 -1.96
N ALA A 115 0.12 3.92 -1.86
CA ALA A 115 -0.84 5.02 -1.94
C ALA A 115 -0.75 5.98 -0.75
N THR A 116 -0.55 5.50 0.49
CA THR A 116 -0.32 6.37 1.65
C THR A 116 0.99 7.12 1.51
N ALA A 117 2.06 6.44 1.10
CA ALA A 117 3.35 7.09 0.85
C ALA A 117 3.23 8.17 -0.23
N LEU A 118 2.46 7.91 -1.30
CA LEU A 118 2.17 8.90 -2.34
C LEU A 118 1.41 10.11 -1.79
N ALA A 119 0.37 9.89 -0.98
CA ALA A 119 -0.37 10.97 -0.34
C ALA A 119 0.51 11.84 0.56
N CYS A 120 1.43 11.23 1.32
CA CYS A 120 2.42 11.94 2.13
C CYS A 120 3.41 12.74 1.26
N ALA A 121 3.93 12.15 0.18
CA ALA A 121 4.87 12.81 -0.73
C ALA A 121 4.23 14.00 -1.47
N ILE A 122 2.98 13.86 -1.91
CA ILE A 122 2.20 14.96 -2.52
C ILE A 122 1.95 16.07 -1.50
N GLY A 123 1.65 15.69 -0.25
CA GLY A 123 1.47 16.63 0.84
C GLY A 123 2.74 17.44 1.15
N ALA A 124 3.89 16.77 1.20
CA ALA A 124 5.19 17.39 1.44
C ALA A 124 5.63 18.30 0.28
N SER A 125 5.48 17.85 -0.97
CA SER A 125 5.82 18.65 -2.18
C SER A 125 4.98 19.91 -2.33
N ALA A 126 3.71 19.86 -1.93
CA ALA A 126 2.83 21.03 -1.98
C ALA A 126 3.15 22.10 -0.92
N GLY A 127 4.18 21.91 -0.08
CA GLY A 127 4.52 22.81 1.03
C GLY A 127 3.39 22.97 2.05
N ARG A 128 2.42 22.04 2.05
CA ARG A 128 1.22 22.12 2.89
C ARG A 128 1.57 21.75 4.32
N PRO A 129 1.02 22.44 5.33
CA PRO A 129 1.18 22.02 6.71
C PRO A 129 0.63 20.58 6.91
N PRO A 130 1.28 19.75 7.75
CA PRO A 130 1.02 18.31 7.87
C PRO A 130 -0.45 17.96 8.18
N HIS A 131 -1.20 18.88 8.78
CA HIS A 131 -2.62 18.72 9.05
C HIS A 131 -3.48 18.57 7.77
N HIS A 132 -3.12 19.22 6.67
CA HIS A 132 -3.86 19.11 5.40
C HIS A 132 -3.54 17.81 4.64
N THR A 133 -2.36 17.21 4.89
CA THR A 133 -1.96 15.95 4.27
C THR A 133 -2.70 14.76 4.90
N ALA A 134 -3.14 14.91 6.17
CA ALA A 134 -3.98 13.93 6.85
C ALA A 134 -5.29 13.60 6.10
N LEU A 135 -5.91 14.59 5.44
CA LEU A 135 -7.14 14.38 4.65
C LEU A 135 -6.90 13.51 3.41
N LEU A 136 -5.74 13.69 2.75
CA LEU A 136 -5.34 12.85 1.61
C LEU A 136 -5.04 11.41 2.07
N VAL A 137 -4.36 11.25 3.21
CA VAL A 137 -4.07 9.93 3.79
C VAL A 137 -5.35 9.19 4.16
N LEU A 138 -6.40 9.93 4.56
CA LEU A 138 -7.70 9.36 4.94
C LEU A 138 -8.50 8.74 3.78
N ALA A 139 -8.17 9.09 2.54
CA ALA A 139 -8.74 8.43 1.37
C ALA A 139 -8.37 6.93 1.34
N VAL A 140 -7.20 6.56 1.86
CA VAL A 140 -6.72 5.17 1.90
C VAL A 140 -7.58 4.27 2.79
N PRO A 141 -7.83 4.58 4.08
CA PRO A 141 -8.73 3.77 4.91
C PRO A 141 -10.16 3.69 4.37
N ALA A 142 -10.66 4.76 3.72
CA ALA A 142 -11.97 4.73 3.08
C ALA A 142 -12.02 3.73 1.90
N VAL A 143 -11.00 3.75 1.03
CA VAL A 143 -10.86 2.80 -0.08
C VAL A 143 -10.66 1.37 0.46
N ALA A 144 -9.86 1.18 1.50
CA ALA A 144 -9.66 -0.12 2.13
C ALA A 144 -10.98 -0.69 2.69
N ALA A 145 -11.78 0.13 3.36
CA ALA A 145 -13.09 -0.26 3.87
C ALA A 145 -14.08 -0.61 2.76
N LEU A 146 -14.04 0.10 1.63
CA LEU A 146 -14.85 -0.18 0.43
C LEU A 146 -14.41 -1.46 -0.30
N ILE A 147 -13.11 -1.76 -0.33
CA ILE A 147 -12.60 -3.01 -0.89
C ILE A 147 -13.00 -4.18 0.00
N ALA A 148 -12.75 -4.09 1.31
CA ALA A 148 -13.22 -5.05 2.30
C ALA A 148 -14.75 -5.25 2.22
N SER A 149 -15.45 -4.15 1.92
CA SER A 149 -16.79 -4.02 1.36
C SER A 149 -17.30 -5.21 0.57
N ARG A 150 -16.58 -5.39 -0.52
CA ARG A 150 -16.93 -6.20 -1.67
C ARG A 150 -16.28 -7.58 -1.61
N THR A 151 -15.26 -7.75 -0.77
CA THR A 151 -14.52 -9.02 -0.62
C THR A 151 -14.91 -9.81 0.61
N GLY A 152 -16.02 -9.48 1.29
CA GLY A 152 -16.45 -10.09 2.54
C GLY A 152 -16.37 -11.63 2.52
N GLY A 153 -15.66 -12.21 3.49
CA GLY A 153 -15.43 -13.66 3.60
C GLY A 153 -14.16 -14.18 2.88
N SER A 154 -13.46 -13.35 2.10
CA SER A 154 -12.19 -13.72 1.46
C SER A 154 -10.98 -13.47 2.34
N ARG A 155 -9.89 -14.24 2.14
CA ARG A 155 -8.60 -14.09 2.86
C ARG A 155 -7.93 -12.72 2.68
N VAL A 156 -8.38 -11.93 1.69
CA VAL A 156 -7.90 -10.58 1.39
C VAL A 156 -8.45 -9.54 2.40
N THR A 157 -9.56 -9.85 3.07
CA THR A 157 -10.29 -8.89 3.92
C THR A 157 -9.49 -8.45 5.14
N VAL A 158 -8.85 -9.40 5.85
CA VAL A 158 -8.09 -9.10 7.08
C VAL A 158 -6.85 -8.26 6.80
N PRO A 159 -5.98 -8.61 5.83
CA PRO A 159 -4.81 -7.78 5.50
C PRO A 159 -5.18 -6.36 5.04
N VAL A 160 -6.25 -6.21 4.25
CA VAL A 160 -6.73 -4.90 3.77
C VAL A 160 -7.24 -4.03 4.91
N GLU A 161 -7.98 -4.61 5.86
CA GLU A 161 -8.46 -3.88 7.04
C GLU A 161 -7.32 -3.48 7.98
N VAL A 162 -6.31 -4.33 8.17
CA VAL A 162 -5.12 -3.98 8.99
C VAL A 162 -4.33 -2.85 8.33
N ALA A 163 -4.12 -2.90 7.02
CA ALA A 163 -3.45 -1.83 6.28
C ALA A 163 -4.25 -0.52 6.34
N GLY A 164 -5.57 -0.59 6.19
CA GLY A 164 -6.46 0.56 6.35
C GLY A 164 -6.41 1.15 7.77
N ALA A 165 -6.42 0.30 8.80
CA ALA A 165 -6.32 0.74 10.19
C ALA A 165 -4.98 1.42 10.50
N ALA A 166 -3.87 0.87 10.01
CA ALA A 166 -2.55 1.47 10.15
C ALA A 166 -2.49 2.85 9.44
N ALA A 167 -3.09 2.98 8.25
CA ALA A 167 -3.21 4.26 7.56
C ALA A 167 -4.06 5.28 8.33
N GLY A 168 -5.16 4.83 8.97
CA GLY A 168 -5.98 5.67 9.84
C GLY A 168 -5.23 6.18 11.07
N LEU A 169 -4.41 5.34 11.71
CA LEU A 169 -3.55 5.75 12.83
C LEU A 169 -2.52 6.79 12.40
N LEU A 170 -1.93 6.63 11.21
CA LEU A 170 -0.99 7.60 10.65
C LEU A 170 -1.68 8.94 10.35
N ALA A 171 -2.91 8.94 9.83
CA ALA A 171 -3.70 10.16 9.62
C ALA A 171 -4.00 10.88 10.94
N LEU A 172 -4.29 10.14 12.02
CA LEU A 172 -4.49 10.71 13.36
C LEU A 172 -3.21 11.36 13.90
N ALA A 173 -2.06 10.69 13.75
CA ALA A 173 -0.77 11.25 14.17
C ALA A 173 -0.42 12.54 13.43
N LEU A 174 -0.71 12.62 12.12
CA LEU A 174 -0.50 13.84 11.32
C LEU A 174 -1.45 14.98 11.68
N ALA A 175 -2.66 14.66 12.13
CA ALA A 175 -3.66 15.65 12.56
C ALA A 175 -3.47 16.12 14.01
N ALA A 176 -2.67 15.40 14.82
CA ALA A 176 -2.48 15.66 16.24
C ALA A 176 -2.06 17.09 16.64
N PRO A 177 -1.22 17.80 15.87
CA PRO A 177 -0.83 19.15 16.27
C PRO A 177 -1.91 20.22 16.06
N GLU A 178 -3.04 19.90 15.41
CA GLU A 178 -4.18 20.83 15.23
C GLU A 178 -5.50 20.22 15.73
N PRO A 179 -6.03 20.68 16.88
CA PRO A 179 -7.25 20.13 17.47
C PRO A 179 -8.48 20.10 16.54
N PRO A 180 -8.79 21.15 15.73
CA PRO A 180 -9.94 21.09 14.84
C PRO A 180 -9.77 20.05 13.73
N MET A 181 -8.55 19.84 13.23
CA MET A 181 -8.28 18.83 12.21
C MET A 181 -8.37 17.42 12.79
N LEU A 182 -7.85 17.22 14.00
CA LEU A 182 -7.94 15.93 14.70
C LEU A 182 -9.39 15.51 14.95
N ALA A 183 -10.27 16.44 15.34
CA ALA A 183 -11.69 16.16 15.48
C ALA A 183 -12.34 15.71 14.16
N LEU A 184 -11.99 16.35 13.03
CA LEU A 184 -12.49 15.95 11.71
C LEU A 184 -12.00 14.55 11.33
N VAL A 185 -10.71 14.24 11.50
CA VAL A 185 -10.14 12.93 11.20
C VAL A 185 -10.75 11.84 12.08
N LEU A 186 -10.92 12.09 13.38
CA LEU A 186 -11.61 11.16 14.28
C LEU A 186 -13.07 10.91 13.84
N SER A 187 -13.80 11.95 13.45
CA SER A 187 -15.17 11.80 12.97
C SER A 187 -15.28 10.97 11.69
N LEU A 188 -14.34 11.15 10.75
CA LEU A 188 -14.29 10.41 9.49
C LEU A 188 -13.82 8.97 9.71
N CYS A 189 -12.85 8.73 10.59
CA CYS A 189 -12.50 7.38 11.04
C CYS A 189 -13.69 6.68 11.72
N GLY A 190 -14.45 7.41 12.54
CA GLY A 190 -15.72 6.96 13.12
C GLY A 190 -16.74 6.56 12.07
N ALA A 191 -16.90 7.37 11.00
CA ALA A 191 -17.81 7.06 9.89
C ALA A 191 -17.37 5.81 9.10
N VAL A 192 -16.07 5.67 8.82
CA VAL A 192 -15.52 4.50 8.13
C VAL A 192 -15.71 3.22 8.96
N THR A 193 -15.45 3.30 10.26
CA THR A 193 -15.66 2.17 11.20
C THR A 193 -17.14 1.84 11.43
N ALA A 194 -18.02 2.85 11.43
CA ALA A 194 -19.46 2.62 11.46
C ALA A 194 -19.94 1.88 10.19
N ALA A 195 -19.41 2.24 9.02
CA ALA A 195 -19.72 1.56 7.77
C ALA A 195 -19.25 0.09 7.77
N THR A 196 -18.12 -0.24 8.40
CA THR A 196 -17.69 -1.65 8.53
C THR A 196 -18.56 -2.45 9.53
N ALA A 197 -19.11 -1.79 10.55
CA ALA A 197 -20.02 -2.40 11.53
C ALA A 197 -21.38 -2.83 10.96
N LEU A 198 -21.76 -2.32 9.77
CA LEU A 198 -22.97 -2.76 9.05
C LEU A 198 -22.88 -4.24 8.62
N ARG A 199 -21.68 -4.82 8.59
CA ARG A 199 -21.53 -6.26 8.31
C ARG A 199 -21.91 -7.08 9.54
N PRO A 200 -22.72 -8.14 9.40
CA PRO A 200 -23.20 -8.94 10.52
C PRO A 200 -22.05 -9.53 11.35
N GLU A 201 -20.93 -9.87 10.71
CA GLU A 201 -19.76 -10.44 11.38
C GLU A 201 -18.87 -9.41 12.11
N ARG A 202 -19.06 -8.11 11.87
CA ARG A 202 -18.21 -7.04 12.45
C ARG A 202 -18.99 -6.03 13.28
N ARG A 203 -20.15 -6.39 13.82
CA ARG A 203 -20.96 -5.51 14.70
C ARG A 203 -20.17 -4.92 15.88
N ALA A 204 -19.15 -5.62 16.38
CA ALA A 204 -18.26 -5.13 17.43
C ALA A 204 -17.49 -3.85 17.03
N ALA A 205 -17.24 -3.62 15.73
CA ALA A 205 -16.61 -2.40 15.24
C ALA A 205 -17.48 -1.13 15.49
N GLY A 206 -18.78 -1.31 15.76
CA GLY A 206 -19.66 -0.20 16.13
C GLY A 206 -19.28 0.48 17.46
N TRP A 207 -18.72 -0.27 18.41
CA TRP A 207 -18.20 0.30 19.66
C TRP A 207 -16.96 1.18 19.42
N ALA A 208 -16.08 0.75 18.51
CA ALA A 208 -14.93 1.54 18.09
C ALA A 208 -15.37 2.84 17.39
N ALA A 209 -16.39 2.77 16.53
CA ALA A 209 -16.96 3.96 15.89
C ALA A 209 -17.52 4.95 16.92
N ALA A 210 -18.29 4.45 17.89
CA ALA A 210 -18.83 5.28 18.97
C ALA A 210 -17.72 5.95 19.79
N ALA A 211 -16.67 5.20 20.15
CA ALA A 211 -15.51 5.75 20.86
C ALA A 211 -14.80 6.85 20.05
N LEU A 212 -14.63 6.66 18.74
CA LEU A 212 -14.03 7.65 17.85
C LEU A 212 -14.87 8.93 17.74
N PHE A 213 -16.19 8.81 17.63
CA PHE A 213 -17.09 9.99 17.64
C PHE A 213 -17.06 10.72 18.97
N LEU A 214 -17.04 10.00 20.09
CA LEU A 214 -16.90 10.61 21.41
C LEU A 214 -15.59 11.37 21.53
N LEU A 215 -14.46 10.74 21.16
CA LEU A 215 -13.16 11.43 21.13
C LEU A 215 -13.18 12.66 20.24
N ALA A 216 -13.85 12.60 19.07
CA ALA A 216 -13.99 13.75 18.18
C ALA A 216 -14.74 14.92 18.83
N THR A 217 -15.80 14.62 19.59
CA THR A 217 -16.55 15.64 20.33
C THR A 217 -15.73 16.22 21.48
N TRP A 218 -14.96 15.39 22.19
CA TRP A 218 -14.11 15.83 23.31
C TRP A 218 -13.01 16.78 22.88
N VAL A 219 -12.37 16.54 21.73
CA VAL A 219 -11.28 17.41 21.23
C VAL A 219 -11.80 18.79 20.77
N ARG A 220 -13.09 18.91 20.51
CA ARG A 220 -13.75 20.19 20.16
C ARG A 220 -14.16 21.02 21.37
N LEU A 221 -14.25 20.41 22.55
CA LEU A 221 -14.60 21.08 23.81
C LEU A 221 -13.35 21.72 24.41
#